data_AF-A0A529FDN5-F1
#
_entry.id   AF-A0A529FDN5-F1
#
_cell.length_a   1.000
_cell.length_b   1.000
_cell.length_c   1.000
_cell.angle_alpha   90.00
_cell.angle_beta   90.00
_cell.angle_gamma   90.00
#
_symmetry.space_group_name_H-M   'P 1'
#
loop_
_entity.id
_entity.type
_entity.pdbx_description
1 polymer ?
#
loop_
_entity_poly.entity_id
_entity_poly.type
_entity_poly.pdbx_seq_one_letter_code
_entity_poly.pdbx_strand_id
1 'polypeptide(L)' 'MKFGSSGVRGLASELVGKPSGLYTEAFAWRLASSGLQSSGAVFVGRDLRDSSPAIADRCMAALAASGFQ' A
#
# COMPACT_ATOMS: atom_id res chain seq x y z
N MET A 1 0.61 -8.76 10.75
CA MET A 1 -0.09 -7.46 10.50
C MET A 1 -1.59 -7.60 10.76
N LYS A 2 -2.24 -6.56 11.32
CA LYS A 2 -3.70 -6.52 11.51
C LYS A 2 -4.27 -5.11 11.38
N PHE A 3 -5.55 -5.01 11.03
CA PHE A 3 -6.31 -3.75 11.15
C PHE A 3 -6.63 -3.47 12.63
N GLY A 4 -6.60 -2.18 13.00
CA GLY A 4 -7.06 -1.67 14.30
C GLY A 4 -8.05 -0.53 14.11
N SER A 5 -8.09 0.41 15.06
CA SER A 5 -8.99 1.59 15.00
C SER A 5 -8.78 2.43 13.74
N SER A 6 -7.54 2.55 13.26
CA SER A 6 -7.22 3.23 12.00
C SER A 6 -5.97 2.64 11.34
N GLY A 7 -6.21 1.86 10.27
CA GLY A 7 -5.18 1.30 9.41
C GLY A 7 -4.59 -0.05 9.86
N VAL A 8 -3.74 -0.58 8.99
CA VAL A 8 -3.00 -1.84 9.17
C VAL A 8 -1.69 -1.56 9.92
N ARG A 9 -1.47 -2.22 11.05
CA ARG A 9 -0.26 -2.03 11.89
C ARG A 9 0.33 -3.35 12.36
N GLY A 10 1.60 -3.31 12.76
CA GLY A 10 2.39 -4.45 13.23
C GLY A 10 3.88 -4.12 13.27
N LEU A 11 4.73 -5.14 13.36
CA LEU A 11 6.18 -4.97 13.39
C LEU A 11 6.70 -4.44 12.05
N ALA A 12 7.61 -3.47 12.10
CA ALA A 12 8.20 -2.88 10.89
C ALA A 12 8.94 -3.92 10.04
N SER A 13 9.68 -4.84 10.68
CA SER A 13 10.40 -5.92 10.01
C SER A 13 9.47 -6.85 9.21
N GLU A 14 8.26 -7.09 9.69
CA GLU A 14 7.25 -7.86 8.96
C GLU A 14 6.64 -7.04 7.82
N LEU A 15 6.31 -5.76 8.08
CA LEU A 15 5.63 -4.90 7.11
C LEU A 15 6.50 -4.54 5.92
N VAL A 16 7.80 -4.31 6.14
CA VAL A 16 8.79 -4.13 5.07
C VAL A 16 8.79 -5.34 4.13
N GLY A 17 8.47 -6.55 4.61
CA GLY A 17 8.35 -7.72 3.75
C GLY A 17 7.17 -7.69 2.77
N LYS A 18 6.72 -8.89 2.37
CA LYS A 18 5.56 -9.09 1.48
C LYS A 18 4.26 -8.33 1.89
N PRO A 19 3.94 -8.14 3.19
CA PRO A 19 2.67 -7.54 3.59
C PRO A 19 2.37 -6.15 3.02
N SER A 20 3.36 -5.24 2.94
CA SER A 20 3.13 -3.87 2.43
C SER A 20 2.58 -3.84 1.00
N GLY A 21 3.12 -4.72 0.13
CA GLY A 21 2.61 -4.90 -1.23
C GLY A 21 1.21 -5.52 -1.25
N LEU A 22 1.00 -6.62 -0.50
CA LEU A 22 -0.28 -7.35 -0.51
C LEU A 22 -1.47 -6.50 -0.03
N TYR A 23 -1.29 -5.73 1.05
CA TYR A 23 -2.36 -4.85 1.52
C TYR A 23 -2.65 -3.73 0.51
N THR A 24 -1.62 -3.24 -0.19
CA THR A 24 -1.75 -2.21 -1.21
C THR A 24 -2.45 -2.73 -2.47
N GLU A 25 -2.12 -3.94 -2.91
CA GLU A 25 -2.81 -4.62 -4.02
C GLU A 25 -4.29 -4.86 -3.69
N ALA A 26 -4.58 -5.34 -2.48
CA ALA A 26 -5.96 -5.52 -2.02
C ALA A 26 -6.74 -4.19 -1.99
N PHE A 27 -6.09 -3.09 -1.60
CA PHE A 27 -6.67 -1.75 -1.68
C PHE A 27 -6.95 -1.33 -3.13
N ALA A 28 -5.98 -1.50 -4.04
CA ALA A 28 -6.13 -1.18 -5.46
C ALA A 28 -7.27 -1.98 -6.10
N TRP A 29 -7.34 -3.29 -5.85
CA TRP A 29 -8.44 -4.15 -6.28
C TRP A 29 -9.79 -3.64 -5.75
N ARG A 30 -9.85 -3.22 -4.48
CA ARG A 30 -11.08 -2.69 -3.89
C ARG A 30 -11.54 -1.41 -4.60
N LEU A 31 -10.62 -0.49 -4.91
CA LEU A 31 -10.94 0.72 -5.67
C LEU A 31 -11.52 0.40 -7.06
N ALA A 32 -10.85 -0.46 -7.81
CA ALA A 32 -11.29 -0.88 -9.14
C ALA A 32 -12.66 -1.57 -9.09
N SER A 33 -12.87 -2.47 -8.13
CA SER A 33 -14.17 -3.16 -7.93
C SER A 33 -15.31 -2.23 -7.55
N SER A 34 -15.00 -1.03 -7.03
CA SER A 34 -15.99 -0.01 -6.66
C SER A 34 -16.30 0.95 -7.83
N GLY A 35 -15.74 0.70 -9.02
CA GLY A 35 -15.94 1.53 -10.20
C GLY A 35 -15.01 2.73 -10.31
N LEU A 36 -14.03 2.87 -9.40
CA LEU A 36 -13.01 3.91 -9.50
C LEU A 36 -12.01 3.52 -10.59
N GLN A 37 -11.87 4.34 -11.62
CA GLN A 37 -10.99 4.02 -12.75
C GLN A 37 -9.52 4.04 -12.31
N SER A 38 -8.76 3.07 -12.81
CA SER A 38 -7.34 2.91 -12.51
C SER A 38 -6.46 4.03 -13.10
N SER A 39 -7.02 4.92 -13.93
CA SER A 39 -6.33 6.09 -14.47
C SER A 39 -6.14 7.24 -13.47
N GLY A 40 -6.68 7.13 -12.25
CA GLY A 40 -6.49 8.11 -11.19
C GLY A 40 -5.11 7.99 -10.51
N ALA A 41 -4.52 9.13 -10.17
CA ALA A 41 -3.28 9.17 -9.38
C ALA A 41 -3.52 8.75 -7.92
N VAL A 42 -2.65 7.89 -7.38
CA VAL A 42 -2.63 7.46 -5.98
C VAL A 42 -1.40 8.04 -5.29
N PHE A 43 -1.62 9.01 -4.42
CA PHE A 43 -0.53 9.67 -3.69
C PHE A 43 -0.07 8.85 -2.49
N VAL A 44 1.23 8.55 -2.42
CA VAL A 44 1.86 7.82 -1.32
C VAL A 44 2.71 8.77 -0.47
N GLY A 45 2.29 8.98 0.77
CA GLY A 45 3.05 9.71 1.79
C GLY A 45 3.73 8.75 2.78
N ARG A 46 4.81 9.20 3.41
CA ARG A 46 5.53 8.42 4.44
C ARG A 46 6.09 9.32 5.54
N ASP A 47 6.31 8.74 6.73
CA ASP A 47 7.06 9.38 7.82
C ASP A 47 8.58 9.15 7.67
N LEU A 48 9.36 9.53 8.70
CA LEU A 48 10.82 9.48 8.71
C LEU A 48 11.41 8.20 9.34
N ARG A 49 10.66 7.11 9.50
CA ARG A 49 11.24 5.84 10.00
C ARG A 49 12.16 5.21 8.95
N ASP A 50 13.18 4.50 9.41
CA ASP A 50 14.13 3.80 8.52
C ASP A 50 13.46 2.80 7.56
N SER A 51 12.37 2.17 7.99
CA SER A 51 11.60 1.23 7.19
C SER A 51 10.69 1.89 6.14
N SER A 52 10.38 3.18 6.33
CA SER A 52 9.36 3.88 5.55
C SER A 52 9.69 4.02 4.06
N PRO A 53 10.94 4.30 3.65
CA PRO A 53 11.28 4.29 2.23
C PRO A 53 10.96 2.96 1.54
N ALA A 54 11.41 1.84 2.12
CA ALA A 54 11.20 0.52 1.55
C ALA A 54 9.72 0.09 1.53
N ILE A 55 8.94 0.50 2.53
CA ILE A 55 7.49 0.25 2.55
C ILE A 55 6.81 1.07 1.46
N ALA A 56 7.14 2.36 1.33
CA ALA A 56 6.55 3.23 0.30
C ALA A 56 6.84 2.71 -1.12
N ASP A 57 8.08 2.29 -1.39
CA ASP A 57 8.47 1.75 -2.70
C ASP A 57 7.66 0.49 -3.05
N ARG A 58 7.44 -0.40 -2.07
CA ARG A 58 6.59 -1.58 -2.26
C ARG A 58 5.13 -1.23 -2.51
N CYS A 59 4.59 -0.24 -1.82
CA CYS A 59 3.23 0.23 -2.06
C CYS A 59 3.09 0.82 -3.47
N MET A 60 4.01 1.71 -3.87
CA MET A 60 4.02 2.30 -5.22
C MET A 60 4.16 1.23 -6.32
N ALA A 61 5.03 0.25 -6.13
CA ALA A 61 5.18 -0.86 -7.08
C ALA A 61 3.88 -1.70 -7.20
N ALA A 62 3.19 -1.97 -6.09
CA ALA A 62 1.93 -2.71 -6.10
C ALA A 62 0.79 -1.92 -6.78
N LEU A 63 0.73 -0.60 -6.57
CA LEU A 63 -0.21 0.29 -7.26
C LEU A 63 0.03 0.29 -8.77
N ALA A 64 1.29 0.47 -9.19
CA ALA A 64 1.68 0.44 -10.59
C ALA A 64 1.33 -0.91 -11.27
N ALA A 65 1.62 -2.03 -10.59
CA ALA A 65 1.25 -3.36 -11.07
C ALA A 65 -0.28 -3.57 -11.15
N SER A 66 -1.05 -2.83 -10.36
CA SER A 66 -2.52 -2.85 -10.38
C SER A 66 -3.12 -1.84 -11.39
N GLY A 67 -2.27 -1.16 -12.18
CA GLY A 67 -2.68 -0.23 -13.23
C GLY A 67 -2.95 1.21 -12.75
N PHE A 68 -2.57 1.56 -11.52
CA PHE A 68 -2.67 2.92 -10.98
C PHE A 68 -1.37 3.71 -11.21
N GLN A 69 -1.48 5.04 -11.28
CA GLN A 69 -0.33 5.96 -11.36
C GLN A 69 0.07 6.50 -10.00
#